data_AF-A0A6L9IU98-F1
#
_entry.id   AF-A0A6L9IU98-F1
#
_cell.length_a   1.000
_cell.length_b   1.000
_cell.length_c   1.000
_cell.angle_alpha   90.00
_cell.angle_beta   90.00
_cell.angle_gamma   90.00
#
_symmetry.space_group_name_H-M   'P 1'
#
loop_
_entity.id
_entity.type
_entity.pdbx_description
1 polymer ?
#
loop_
_entity_poly.entity_id
_entity_poly.type
_entity_poly.pdbx_seq_one_letter_code
_entity_poly.pdbx_strand_id
1 'polypeptide(L)'
;MCNSLEAELGHTTTVGRYSPAGDSVYGAADMAGNVWEWCLTKWRESYQDSAEDNDPEEVVGRVLRGGAFQFLCYFVRPWYRIEAYPSVRKLYGFRVMCTPLL
;
A
#
# COMPACT_ATOMS: atom_id res chain seq x y z
N MET A 1 2.19 9.66 -13.40
CA MET A 1 3.31 8.68 -13.55
C MET A 1 3.65 8.17 -12.15
N CYS A 2 4.26 7.00 -11.98
CA CYS A 2 4.59 6.48 -10.65
C CYS A 2 5.89 5.67 -10.67
N ASN A 3 6.42 5.32 -9.49
CA ASN A 3 7.64 4.52 -9.38
C ASN A 3 7.31 3.01 -9.37
N SER A 4 7.20 2.40 -10.55
CA SER A 4 7.06 0.96 -10.79
C SER A 4 8.26 0.40 -11.55
N LEU A 5 8.25 -0.90 -11.90
CA LEU A 5 9.35 -1.54 -12.62
C LEU A 5 9.67 -0.84 -13.95
N GLU A 6 8.64 -0.33 -14.63
CA GLU A 6 8.75 0.40 -15.90
C GLU A 6 9.47 1.75 -15.77
N ALA A 7 9.65 2.28 -14.54
CA ALA A 7 10.45 3.48 -14.32
C ALA A 7 11.96 3.19 -14.31
N GLU A 8 12.37 1.91 -14.25
CA GLU A 8 13.77 1.44 -14.30
C GLU A 8 14.71 2.07 -13.27
N LEU A 9 14.17 2.60 -12.16
CA LEU A 9 14.98 3.22 -11.10
C LEU A 9 15.64 2.20 -10.17
N GLY A 10 14.97 1.07 -9.92
CA GLY A 10 15.48 0.02 -9.03
C GLY A 10 15.59 0.40 -7.54
N HIS A 11 15.04 1.55 -7.14
CA HIS A 11 15.00 2.02 -5.75
C HIS A 11 13.80 2.94 -5.49
N THR A 12 13.57 3.30 -4.23
CA THR A 12 12.51 4.25 -3.84
C THR A 12 12.84 5.67 -4.28
N THR A 13 11.80 6.48 -4.49
CA THR A 13 11.94 7.92 -4.76
C THR A 13 11.45 8.75 -3.59
N THR A 14 11.87 10.01 -3.53
CA THR A 14 11.31 10.99 -2.60
C THR A 14 9.79 11.07 -2.74
N VAL A 15 9.09 11.17 -1.61
CA VAL A 15 7.63 11.33 -1.57
C VAL A 15 7.21 12.57 -2.37
N GLY A 16 6.14 12.45 -3.15
CA GLY A 16 5.57 13.51 -3.97
C GLY A 16 6.34 13.77 -5.27
N ARG A 17 7.40 13.01 -5.59
CA ARG A 17 8.20 13.24 -6.82
C ARG A 17 7.34 13.28 -8.08
N TYR A 18 6.37 12.39 -8.19
CA TYR A 18 5.52 12.28 -9.36
C TYR A 18 4.22 13.08 -9.26
N SER A 19 3.86 13.49 -8.04
CA SER A 19 2.53 13.99 -7.70
C SER A 19 2.62 14.97 -6.53
N PRO A 20 3.33 16.11 -6.69
CA PRO A 20 3.61 17.03 -5.59
C PRO A 20 2.33 17.66 -4.99
N ALA A 21 1.24 17.71 -5.76
CA ALA A 21 -0.08 18.16 -5.29
C ALA A 21 -1.02 17.00 -4.88
N GLY A 22 -0.56 15.74 -4.96
CA GLY A 22 -1.39 14.55 -4.84
C GLY A 22 -2.09 14.14 -6.14
N ASP A 23 -2.34 12.85 -6.29
CA ASP A 23 -3.08 12.29 -7.45
C ASP A 23 -4.55 12.01 -7.13
N SER A 24 -4.87 11.79 -5.85
CA SER A 24 -6.25 11.54 -5.44
C SER A 24 -7.03 12.84 -5.32
N VAL A 25 -8.37 12.74 -5.42
CA VAL A 25 -9.29 13.83 -5.08
C VAL A 25 -9.14 14.34 -3.63
N TYR A 26 -8.40 13.61 -2.79
CA TYR A 26 -8.10 13.92 -1.40
C TYR A 26 -6.68 14.46 -1.19
N GLY A 27 -5.90 14.69 -2.26
CA GLY A 27 -4.52 15.19 -2.17
C GLY A 27 -3.46 14.15 -1.76
N ALA A 28 -3.83 12.87 -1.63
CA ALA A 28 -2.86 11.79 -1.40
C ALA A 28 -1.95 11.56 -2.62
N ALA A 29 -0.64 11.49 -2.38
CA ALA A 29 0.42 11.17 -3.35
C ALA A 29 1.03 9.79 -3.07
N ASP A 30 1.68 9.22 -4.09
CA ASP A 30 2.40 7.94 -4.03
C ASP A 30 1.53 6.75 -3.59
N MET A 31 0.23 6.77 -3.91
CA MET A 31 -0.66 5.62 -3.66
C MET A 31 -0.46 4.47 -4.66
N ALA A 32 0.34 4.70 -5.71
CA ALA A 32 0.74 3.72 -6.70
C ALA A 32 2.27 3.71 -6.81
N GLY A 33 2.88 2.54 -6.66
CA GLY A 33 4.33 2.35 -6.73
C GLY A 33 5.09 2.77 -5.48
N ASN A 34 6.39 2.97 -5.64
CA ASN A 34 7.36 3.23 -4.59
C ASN A 34 7.53 2.04 -3.63
N VAL A 35 6.62 1.84 -2.68
CA VAL A 35 6.63 0.73 -1.72
C VAL A 35 5.22 0.21 -1.48
N TRP A 36 5.09 -1.09 -1.20
CA TRP A 36 3.83 -1.62 -0.74
C TRP A 36 3.51 -1.03 0.64
N GLU A 37 2.27 -0.63 0.89
CA GLU A 37 1.85 -0.05 2.17
C GLU A 37 1.03 -1.07 2.98
N TRP A 38 1.43 -1.29 4.24
CA TRP A 38 0.69 -2.11 5.20
C TRP A 38 -0.70 -1.54 5.49
N CYS A 39 -1.70 -2.42 5.50
CA CYS A 39 -3.04 -2.13 6.00
C CYS A 39 -3.31 -2.96 7.26
N LEU A 40 -4.10 -2.40 8.19
CA LEU A 40 -4.56 -3.14 9.37
C LEU A 40 -5.48 -4.32 8.98
N THR A 41 -6.11 -4.26 7.81
CA THR A 41 -7.04 -5.26 7.32
C THR A 41 -6.42 -6.66 7.22
N LYS A 42 -7.06 -7.66 7.85
CA LYS A 42 -6.70 -9.08 7.69
C LYS A 42 -6.87 -9.52 6.22
N TRP A 43 -5.99 -10.40 5.75
CA TRP A 43 -6.11 -10.98 4.42
C TRP A 43 -7.30 -11.95 4.34
N ARG A 44 -8.01 -11.90 3.21
CA ARG A 44 -9.10 -12.80 2.83
C ARG A 44 -9.15 -12.90 1.31
N GLU A 45 -9.64 -14.02 0.78
CA GLU A 45 -9.79 -14.23 -0.67
C GLU A 45 -10.70 -13.18 -1.31
N SER A 46 -11.76 -12.76 -0.60
CA SER A 46 -12.67 -11.71 -1.03
C SER A 46 -13.08 -10.81 0.14
N TYR A 47 -13.74 -9.70 -0.17
CA TYR A 47 -14.33 -8.80 0.84
C TYR A 47 -15.81 -9.15 1.15
N GLN A 48 -16.39 -10.18 0.54
CA GLN A 48 -17.83 -10.46 0.67
C GLN A 48 -18.27 -10.71 2.11
N ASP A 49 -17.40 -11.34 2.91
CA ASP A 49 -17.66 -11.66 4.32
C ASP A 49 -16.69 -10.94 5.27
N SER A 50 -16.12 -9.80 4.87
CA SER A 50 -15.15 -9.12 5.74
C SER A 50 -15.84 -8.54 6.97
N ALA A 51 -15.58 -9.14 8.14
CA ALA A 51 -15.92 -8.56 9.43
C ALA A 51 -14.90 -7.47 9.80
N GLU A 52 -15.31 -6.46 10.59
CA GLU A 52 -14.43 -5.42 11.14
C GLU A 52 -13.52 -5.92 12.28
N ASP A 53 -13.24 -7.23 12.32
CA ASP A 53 -12.27 -7.81 13.24
C ASP A 53 -10.86 -7.64 12.66
N ASN A 54 -10.21 -6.54 13.02
CA ASN A 54 -8.85 -6.21 12.62
C ASN A 54 -7.98 -5.88 13.84
N ASP A 55 -8.05 -6.73 14.88
CA ASP A 55 -7.18 -6.63 16.04
C ASP A 55 -5.70 -6.49 15.59
N PRO A 56 -5.00 -5.40 15.94
CA PRO A 56 -3.60 -5.20 15.57
C PRO A 56 -2.65 -6.21 16.21
N GLU A 57 -3.01 -6.81 17.35
CA GLU A 57 -2.14 -7.71 18.11
C GLU A 57 -2.09 -9.13 17.52
N GLU A 58 -3.05 -9.48 16.65
CA GLU A 58 -3.09 -10.80 16.04
C GLU A 58 -2.00 -10.99 14.97
N VAL A 59 -1.29 -12.13 15.02
CA VAL A 59 -0.24 -12.50 14.05
C VAL A 59 -0.85 -13.26 12.88
N VAL A 60 -1.48 -12.53 11.97
CA VAL A 60 -2.13 -13.04 10.76
C VAL A 60 -1.62 -12.35 9.51
N GLY A 61 -1.82 -12.97 8.35
CA GLY A 61 -1.60 -12.31 7.06
C GLY A 61 -2.44 -11.05 6.94
N ARG A 62 -1.82 -9.94 6.54
CA ARG A 62 -2.50 -8.66 6.33
C ARG A 62 -2.31 -8.18 4.91
N VAL A 63 -3.23 -7.30 4.53
CA VAL A 63 -3.29 -6.74 3.19
C VAL A 63 -2.17 -5.71 3.01
N LEU A 64 -1.45 -5.80 1.90
CA LEU A 64 -0.62 -4.74 1.36
C LEU A 64 -1.27 -4.12 0.12
N ARG A 65 -1.10 -2.81 -0.07
CA ARG A 65 -1.64 -2.05 -1.21
C ARG A 65 -0.58 -1.19 -1.89
N GLY A 66 -0.89 -0.70 -3.10
CA GLY A 66 -0.12 0.33 -3.80
C GLY A 66 0.97 -0.18 -4.74
N GLY A 67 1.54 -1.36 -4.50
CA GLY A 67 2.66 -1.86 -5.31
C GLY A 67 4.00 -1.24 -4.94
N ALA A 68 5.10 -1.65 -5.59
CA ALA A 68 6.43 -1.11 -5.31
C ALA A 68 7.28 -1.00 -6.58
N PHE A 69 8.41 -0.29 -6.50
CA PHE A 69 9.28 0.02 -7.65
C PHE A 69 9.82 -1.20 -8.40
N GLN A 70 9.86 -2.37 -7.79
CA GLN A 70 10.35 -3.61 -8.43
C GLN A 70 9.24 -4.42 -9.13
N PHE A 71 8.00 -3.95 -9.11
CA PHE A 71 6.84 -4.66 -9.66
C PHE A 71 6.27 -3.93 -10.87
N LEU A 72 5.79 -4.70 -11.84
CA LEU A 72 5.09 -4.18 -13.01
C LEU A 72 3.91 -3.28 -12.61
N CYS A 73 3.58 -2.31 -13.47
CA CYS A 73 2.46 -1.40 -13.33
C CYS A 73 1.10 -2.11 -13.17
N TYR A 74 1.01 -3.38 -13.55
CA TYR A 74 -0.16 -4.21 -13.25
C TYR A 74 -0.42 -4.33 -11.74
N PHE A 75 0.63 -4.41 -10.92
CA PHE A 75 0.55 -4.61 -9.48
C PHE A 75 0.34 -3.30 -8.69
N VAL A 76 0.52 -2.12 -9.31
CA VAL A 76 0.31 -0.82 -8.66
C VAL A 76 -1.14 -0.31 -8.79
N ARG A 77 -2.04 -1.13 -9.35
CA ARG A 77 -3.45 -0.77 -9.56
C ARG A 77 -4.18 -0.63 -8.21
N PRO A 78 -5.11 0.33 -8.04
CA PRO A 78 -5.76 0.61 -6.75
C PRO A 78 -6.47 -0.59 -6.10
N TRP A 79 -6.98 -1.51 -6.91
CA TRP A 79 -7.68 -2.71 -6.44
C TRP A 79 -6.77 -3.90 -6.16
N TYR A 80 -5.51 -3.84 -6.59
CA TYR A 80 -4.57 -4.93 -6.38
C TYR A 80 -4.21 -5.03 -4.89
N ARG A 81 -4.09 -6.26 -4.42
CA ARG A 81 -3.82 -6.59 -3.03
C ARG A 81 -2.94 -7.83 -2.96
N ILE A 82 -2.02 -7.84 -2.03
CA ILE A 82 -1.25 -9.03 -1.67
C ILE A 82 -1.32 -9.26 -0.16
N GLU A 83 -0.99 -10.49 0.24
CA GLU A 83 -0.85 -10.88 1.63
C GLU A 83 0.62 -10.81 2.05
N ALA A 84 0.87 -10.34 3.28
CA ALA A 84 2.14 -10.57 3.96
C ALA A 84 1.91 -10.82 5.45
N TYR A 85 2.75 -11.66 6.06
CA TYR A 85 2.78 -11.85 7.50
C TYR A 85 3.61 -10.76 8.19
N PRO A 86 3.27 -10.32 9.41
CA PRO A 86 3.96 -9.22 10.12
C PRO A 86 5.47 -9.44 10.34
N SER A 87 5.95 -10.68 10.21
CA SER A 87 7.37 -11.04 10.28
C SER A 87 8.17 -10.63 9.03
N VAL A 88 7.52 -10.37 7.90
CA VAL A 88 8.17 -10.03 6.61
C VAL A 88 8.35 -8.51 6.48
N ARG A 89 9.55 -8.06 6.07
CA ARG A 89 9.90 -6.62 6.06
C ARG A 89 10.53 -6.10 4.76
N LYS A 90 10.37 -6.80 3.63
CA LYS A 90 11.06 -6.43 2.38
C LYS A 90 10.18 -5.54 1.50
N LEU A 91 10.59 -4.28 1.33
CA LEU A 91 9.95 -3.29 0.43
C LEU A 91 8.53 -2.90 0.83
N TYR A 92 8.27 -2.95 2.14
CA TYR A 92 6.99 -2.59 2.75
C TYR A 92 7.19 -1.31 3.57
N GLY A 93 6.38 -0.30 3.27
CA GLY A 93 6.20 0.90 4.06
C GLY A 93 4.81 0.90 4.70
N PHE A 94 4.36 2.08 5.10
CA PHE A 94 3.04 2.28 5.67
C PHE A 94 2.64 3.76 5.54
N ARG A 95 1.35 4.01 5.69
CA ARG A 95 0.77 5.34 5.87
C ARG A 95 -0.07 5.33 7.13
N VAL A 96 -0.03 6.44 7.87
CA VAL A 96 -0.80 6.58 9.10
C VAL A 96 -2.17 7.19 8.76
N MET A 97 -3.21 6.64 9.37
CA MET A 97 -4.56 7.18 9.35
C MET A 97 -4.91 7.59 10.79
N CYS A 98 -5.39 8.82 10.95
CA CYS A 98 -5.90 9.32 12.22
C CYS A 98 -7.34 9.75 12.02
N THR A 99 -8.24 9.35 12.93
CA THR A 99 -9.56 9.93 13.00
C THR A 99 -9.48 11.27 13.72
N PRO A 100 -10.22 12.30 13.29
CA PRO A 100 -10.35 13.52 14.08
C PRO A 100 -10.84 13.14 15.48
N LEU A 101 -10.19 13.68 16.51
CA LEU A 101 -10.77 13.63 17.86
C LEU A 101 -12.03 14.50 17.82
N LEU A 102 -13.18 13.91 18.14
CA LEU A 102 -14.41 14.65 18.42
C LEU A 102 -14.28 15.40 19.74
#